data_AF-A0A1X7SFH0-F1
#
_entry.id   AF-A0A1X7SFH0-F1
#
_cell.length_a   1.000
_cell.length_b   1.000
_cell.length_c   1.000
_cell.angle_alpha   90.00
_cell.angle_beta   90.00
_cell.angle_gamma   90.00
#
_symmetry.space_group_name_H-M   'P 1'
#
loop_
_entity.id
_entity.type
_entity.pdbx_description
1 polymer ?
#
loop_
_entity_poly.entity_id
_entity_poly.type
_entity_poly.pdbx_seq_one_letter_code
_entity_poly.pdbx_strand_id
1 'polypeptide(L)'
;MSHEDSLTKSICTNLLRVVEQLQSASGSQSTPTQLQSSSSSLQAVPRGQAEHFSEQSDSTLTSSTRHHHHSEALRHLFRSKTKAVSPFDRKGKRRKLTATSDERYWKHNFVCLSNKDQSTVPDGTEKAILKLAGLGEKSLTLLTSEDLTYQLYNEFSQLKDSGGYELMRQGPNRTLELIPIPPEGYTVDYVQSVVPHAKLYIRPIQIDLNINEVQCT
;
A
#
# COMPACT_ATOMS: atom_id res chain seq x y z
N MET A 1 -41.15 -21.14 -24.80
CA MET A 1 -40.97 -19.73 -24.41
C MET A 1 -41.52 -19.50 -23.01
N SER A 2 -40.97 -20.13 -21.96
CA SER A 2 -41.63 -20.10 -20.62
C SER A 2 -40.70 -20.31 -19.41
N HIS A 3 -39.39 -20.02 -19.51
CA HIS A 3 -38.47 -20.17 -18.36
C HIS A 3 -37.87 -18.85 -17.84
N GLU A 4 -37.88 -17.78 -18.65
CA GLU A 4 -37.31 -16.47 -18.28
C GLU A 4 -38.23 -15.66 -17.34
N ASP A 5 -39.54 -15.89 -17.36
CA ASP A 5 -40.53 -15.14 -16.57
C ASP A 5 -40.59 -15.53 -15.08
N SER A 6 -40.06 -16.70 -14.71
CA SER A 6 -40.11 -17.19 -13.33
C SER A 6 -39.04 -16.55 -12.46
N LEU A 7 -37.85 -16.35 -13.04
CA LEU A 7 -36.70 -15.81 -12.33
C LEU A 7 -36.88 -14.32 -12.02
N THR A 8 -37.39 -13.54 -12.97
CA THR A 8 -37.70 -12.11 -12.80
C THR A 8 -38.79 -11.88 -11.76
N LYS A 9 -39.84 -12.72 -11.73
CA LYS A 9 -40.88 -12.65 -10.68
C LYS A 9 -40.33 -12.97 -9.29
N SER A 10 -39.41 -13.93 -9.19
CA SER A 10 -38.75 -14.31 -7.93
C SER A 10 -37.81 -13.20 -7.41
N ILE A 11 -37.10 -12.52 -8.30
CA ILE A 11 -36.22 -11.39 -7.92
C ILE A 11 -37.06 -10.21 -7.41
N CYS A 12 -38.16 -9.88 -8.09
CA CYS A 12 -39.03 -8.78 -7.68
C CYS A 12 -39.68 -9.02 -6.30
N THR A 13 -40.11 -10.25 -5.98
CA THR A 13 -40.72 -10.54 -4.68
C THR A 13 -39.70 -10.47 -3.54
N ASN A 14 -38.45 -10.88 -3.79
CA ASN A 14 -37.38 -10.77 -2.80
C ASN A 14 -36.98 -9.30 -2.56
N LEU A 15 -36.92 -8.46 -3.60
CA LEU A 15 -36.64 -7.03 -3.45
C LEU A 15 -37.73 -6.30 -2.66
N LEU A 16 -39.01 -6.60 -2.91
CA LEU A 16 -40.13 -6.01 -2.17
C LEU A 16 -40.07 -6.33 -0.66
N ARG A 17 -39.70 -7.57 -0.30
CA ARG A 17 -39.59 -7.99 1.11
C ARG A 17 -38.46 -7.26 1.85
N VAL A 18 -37.33 -6.99 1.20
CA VAL A 18 -36.19 -6.30 1.82
C VAL A 18 -36.52 -4.83 2.11
N VAL A 19 -37.27 -4.18 1.22
CA VAL A 19 -37.69 -2.78 1.41
C VAL A 19 -38.64 -2.62 2.61
N GLU A 20 -39.56 -3.56 2.81
CA GLU A 20 -40.50 -3.56 3.95
C GLU A 20 -39.79 -3.77 5.30
N GLN A 21 -38.73 -4.58 5.33
CA GLN A 21 -37.91 -4.79 6.53
C GLN A 21 -37.10 -3.55 6.92
N LEU A 22 -36.62 -2.76 5.96
CA LEU A 22 -35.85 -1.54 6.23
C LEU A 22 -36.75 -0.39 6.72
N GLN A 23 -38.00 -0.33 6.25
CA GLN A 23 -38.97 0.67 6.72
C GLN A 23 -39.43 0.39 8.16
N SER A 24 -39.43 -0.87 8.58
CA SER A 24 -39.84 -1.28 9.93
C SER A 24 -38.78 -0.99 11.01
N ALA A 25 -37.52 -0.77 10.64
CA ALA A 25 -36.39 -0.63 11.58
C ALA A 25 -36.06 0.83 11.98
N SER A 26 -36.73 1.83 11.41
CA SER A 26 -36.38 3.26 11.60
C SER A 26 -37.26 4.00 12.62
N GLY A 27 -38.06 3.30 13.42
CA GLY A 27 -38.96 3.91 14.39
C GLY A 27 -38.82 3.36 15.80
N SER A 28 -37.83 3.82 16.57
CA SER A 28 -37.87 3.77 18.04
C SER A 28 -36.95 4.81 18.66
N GLN A 29 -37.60 5.72 19.38
CA GLN A 29 -37.09 6.90 20.06
C GLN A 29 -36.27 6.51 21.30
N SER A 30 -35.17 7.22 21.59
CA SER A 30 -34.50 7.20 22.89
C SER A 30 -34.85 8.47 23.67
N THR A 31 -35.53 8.29 24.80
CA THR A 31 -35.79 9.31 25.82
C THR A 31 -34.68 9.32 26.88
N PRO A 32 -34.44 10.46 27.56
CA PRO A 32 -33.42 10.63 28.59
C PRO A 32 -33.98 10.29 29.98
N THR A 33 -33.18 9.70 30.86
CA THR A 33 -33.47 9.71 32.32
C THR A 33 -32.17 9.73 33.11
N GLN A 34 -32.21 10.55 34.15
CA GLN A 34 -31.16 11.17 34.95
C GLN A 34 -31.05 10.46 36.32
N LEU A 35 -29.90 10.69 36.99
CA LEU A 35 -29.62 10.53 38.44
C LEU A 35 -29.41 9.06 38.92
N GLN A 36 -28.45 8.71 39.76
CA GLN A 36 -27.88 9.46 40.89
C GLN A 36 -26.57 8.81 41.40
N SER A 37 -25.60 9.66 41.78
CA SER A 37 -24.70 9.58 42.94
C SER A 37 -24.07 8.26 43.40
N SER A 38 -22.74 8.25 43.46
CA SER A 38 -22.03 8.01 44.74
C SER A 38 -20.56 8.47 44.65
N SER A 39 -20.23 9.39 45.55
CA SER A 39 -18.93 9.95 45.85
C SER A 39 -18.13 9.07 46.82
N SER A 40 -16.83 8.92 46.58
CA SER A 40 -15.78 8.44 47.53
C SER A 40 -14.43 8.81 46.87
N SER A 41 -13.74 9.91 47.19
CA SER A 41 -13.07 10.36 48.42
C SER A 41 -11.85 9.50 48.84
N LEU A 42 -10.69 10.19 48.93
CA LEU A 42 -9.40 9.82 49.56
C LEU A 42 -8.50 8.88 48.73
N GLN A 43 -7.18 9.03 48.56
CA GLN A 43 -6.15 9.86 49.21
C GLN A 43 -4.85 9.76 48.38
N ALA A 44 -4.01 10.79 48.43
CA ALA A 44 -2.65 10.82 47.91
C ALA A 44 -1.65 10.84 49.07
N VAL A 45 -0.59 10.02 49.07
CA VAL A 45 0.69 10.24 49.80
C VAL A 45 1.81 9.30 49.27
N PRO A 46 3.12 9.41 49.65
CA PRO A 46 4.23 9.72 48.72
C PRO A 46 5.46 8.77 48.87
N ARG A 47 6.65 9.23 48.43
CA ARG A 47 8.03 8.79 48.81
C ARG A 47 8.47 7.39 48.29
N GLY A 48 9.69 7.16 47.83
CA GLY A 48 10.91 7.98 47.74
C GLY A 48 12.12 7.08 47.36
N GLN A 49 13.24 7.74 46.99
CA GLN A 49 14.66 7.31 47.06
C GLN A 49 15.09 6.12 46.17
N ALA A 50 16.02 6.27 45.22
CA ALA A 50 17.47 6.56 45.31
C ALA A 50 18.28 5.39 45.93
N GLU A 51 19.11 4.73 45.12
CA GLU A 51 20.36 3.97 45.38
C GLU A 51 20.84 3.55 43.96
N HIS A 52 21.93 4.01 43.34
CA HIS A 52 23.36 4.03 43.70
C HIS A 52 23.91 2.65 44.09
N PHE A 53 24.48 1.93 43.11
CA PHE A 53 25.50 0.91 43.38
C PHE A 53 26.60 1.01 42.33
N SER A 54 27.74 1.52 42.76
CA SER A 54 29.06 1.36 42.16
C SER A 54 29.84 0.38 43.03
N GLU A 55 30.53 -0.58 42.41
CA GLU A 55 31.74 -1.24 42.91
C GLU A 55 32.24 -2.07 41.71
N GLN A 56 33.23 -1.62 40.92
CA GLN A 56 34.66 -1.53 41.22
C GLN A 56 35.21 -2.77 41.96
N SER A 57 35.86 -3.64 41.19
CA SER A 57 37.01 -4.39 41.68
C SER A 57 38.07 -4.45 40.57
N ASP A 58 39.16 -3.77 40.88
CA ASP A 58 40.46 -3.67 40.24
C ASP A 58 41.17 -5.03 40.17
N SER A 59 42.00 -5.25 39.13
CA SER A 59 43.35 -5.81 39.27
C SER A 59 44.05 -6.04 37.92
N THR A 60 45.06 -5.19 37.70
CA THR A 60 46.45 -5.53 37.32
C THR A 60 46.75 -6.23 35.97
N LEU A 61 47.26 -5.39 35.05
CA LEU A 61 48.51 -5.53 34.27
C LEU A 61 49.11 -6.95 34.11
N THR A 62 49.24 -7.41 32.87
CA THR A 62 50.54 -7.89 32.33
C THR A 62 50.57 -7.79 30.80
N SER A 63 51.76 -7.50 30.31
CA SER A 63 52.16 -7.21 28.94
C SER A 63 52.17 -8.43 28.01
N SER A 64 52.06 -8.12 26.71
CA SER A 64 52.97 -8.59 25.66
C SER A 64 52.43 -9.64 24.66
N THR A 65 52.45 -9.18 23.40
CA THR A 65 52.82 -9.93 22.20
C THR A 65 51.78 -10.85 21.55
N ARG A 66 51.28 -10.32 20.42
CA ARG A 66 50.95 -11.00 19.14
C ARG A 66 50.36 -12.41 19.25
N HIS A 67 49.11 -12.59 18.86
CA HIS A 67 48.71 -13.64 17.90
C HIS A 67 47.37 -13.26 17.24
N HIS A 68 47.46 -12.61 16.08
CA HIS A 68 46.33 -12.21 15.25
C HIS A 68 46.12 -13.24 14.12
N HIS A 69 45.86 -14.52 14.42
CA HIS A 69 45.71 -15.55 13.36
C HIS A 69 44.86 -16.76 13.78
N HIS A 70 43.63 -16.57 14.25
CA HIS A 70 42.73 -17.72 14.47
C HIS A 70 41.25 -17.49 14.17
N SER A 71 40.94 -16.74 13.11
CA SER A 71 39.57 -16.67 12.58
C SER A 71 39.48 -16.60 11.05
N GLU A 72 40.58 -16.88 10.33
CA GLU A 72 40.56 -16.99 8.86
C GLU A 72 40.41 -18.43 8.36
N ALA A 73 40.66 -19.43 9.22
CA ALA A 73 40.71 -20.83 8.81
C ALA A 73 39.35 -21.41 8.35
N LEU A 74 38.22 -20.79 8.71
CA LEU A 74 36.89 -21.26 8.28
C LEU A 74 36.37 -20.61 6.99
N ARG A 75 37.00 -19.53 6.50
CA ARG A 75 36.54 -18.85 5.27
C ARG A 75 36.90 -19.60 3.97
N HIS A 76 37.75 -20.62 4.05
CA HIS A 76 38.19 -21.38 2.88
C HIS A 76 37.45 -22.69 2.64
N LEU A 77 36.65 -23.17 3.61
CA LEU A 77 35.92 -24.44 3.49
C LEU A 77 34.67 -24.35 2.61
N PHE A 78 34.15 -23.14 2.35
CA PHE A 78 33.00 -22.92 1.46
C PHE A 78 33.35 -22.19 0.17
N ARG A 79 34.63 -22.14 -0.23
CA ARG A 79 35.02 -21.63 -1.54
C ARG A 79 35.14 -22.79 -2.53
N SER A 80 34.01 -23.25 -3.03
CA SER A 80 33.96 -24.16 -4.18
C SER A 80 34.63 -23.47 -5.38
N LYS A 81 35.90 -23.80 -5.61
CA LYS A 81 36.59 -23.55 -6.87
C LYS A 81 36.08 -24.56 -7.89
N THR A 82 35.18 -24.13 -8.76
CA THR A 82 35.01 -24.75 -10.08
C THR A 82 35.29 -23.70 -11.13
N LYS A 83 36.55 -23.63 -11.58
CA LYS A 83 36.84 -23.14 -12.93
C LYS A 83 36.49 -24.29 -13.88
N ALA A 84 35.27 -24.29 -14.39
CA ALA A 84 34.91 -25.04 -15.58
C ALA A 84 34.68 -24.03 -16.70
N VAL A 85 35.64 -23.91 -17.61
CA VAL A 85 35.42 -23.34 -18.94
C VAL A 85 34.51 -24.33 -19.66
N SER A 86 33.27 -23.94 -19.97
CA SER A 86 32.45 -24.72 -20.91
C SER A 86 32.68 -24.19 -22.33
N PRO A 87 32.92 -25.08 -23.32
CA PRO A 87 33.26 -24.70 -24.69
C PRO A 87 32.01 -24.55 -25.58
N PHE A 88 30.86 -24.19 -25.02
CA PHE A 88 29.66 -23.97 -25.79
C PHE A 88 29.36 -22.48 -25.90
N ASP A 89 29.59 -21.96 -27.11
CA ASP A 89 28.92 -20.81 -27.71
C ASP A 89 27.59 -20.46 -27.03
N ARG A 90 27.63 -19.56 -26.06
CA ARG A 90 26.49 -18.67 -25.83
C ARG A 90 26.72 -17.45 -26.69
N LYS A 91 26.55 -17.68 -27.99
CA LYS A 91 26.06 -16.68 -28.93
C LYS A 91 24.76 -16.16 -28.32
N GLY A 92 24.89 -15.17 -27.45
CA GLY A 92 23.77 -14.45 -26.87
C GLY A 92 23.00 -13.92 -28.05
N LYS A 93 21.91 -14.61 -28.38
CA LYS A 93 21.02 -14.27 -29.47
C LYS A 93 20.47 -12.90 -29.10
N ARG A 94 21.13 -11.83 -29.56
CA ARG A 94 20.55 -10.50 -29.64
C ARG A 94 19.27 -10.74 -30.41
N ARG A 95 18.15 -10.81 -29.71
CA ARG A 95 16.84 -10.94 -30.35
C ARG A 95 16.76 -9.71 -31.23
N LYS A 96 16.88 -9.92 -32.54
CA LYS A 96 16.62 -8.90 -33.53
C LYS A 96 15.12 -8.71 -33.47
N LEU A 97 14.68 -7.81 -32.59
CA LEU A 97 13.30 -7.34 -32.55
C LEU A 97 13.08 -6.67 -33.90
N THR A 98 12.23 -7.30 -34.70
CA THR A 98 11.69 -6.73 -35.93
C THR A 98 11.01 -5.42 -35.56
N ALA A 99 11.42 -4.34 -36.21
CA ALA A 99 10.80 -3.04 -36.07
C ALA A 99 9.35 -3.11 -36.57
N THR A 100 8.42 -3.28 -35.64
CA THR A 100 6.97 -3.20 -35.86
C THR A 100 6.41 -2.55 -34.60
N SER A 101 5.93 -1.31 -34.75
CA SER A 101 5.52 -0.31 -33.73
C SER A 101 6.59 0.05 -32.66
N ASP A 102 6.92 1.35 -32.54
CA ASP A 102 7.76 1.90 -31.47
C ASP A 102 6.94 1.99 -30.16
N GLU A 103 6.39 0.85 -29.74
CA GLU A 103 5.62 0.76 -28.50
C GLU A 103 6.57 0.83 -27.31
N ARG A 104 6.56 1.99 -26.65
CA ARG A 104 7.32 2.23 -25.43
C ARG A 104 6.49 1.86 -24.22
N TYR A 105 7.03 0.95 -23.41
CA TYR A 105 6.43 0.53 -22.15
C TYR A 105 7.16 1.16 -20.98
N TRP A 106 6.40 1.60 -19.98
CA TRP A 106 6.92 2.13 -18.72
C TRP A 106 6.34 1.35 -17.54
N LYS A 107 7.21 0.63 -16.83
CA LYS A 107 6.82 -0.07 -15.60
C LYS A 107 7.00 0.82 -14.39
N HIS A 108 5.93 0.98 -13.60
CA HIS A 108 5.94 1.88 -12.46
C HIS A 108 5.02 1.43 -11.32
N ASN A 109 5.30 1.91 -10.10
CA ASN A 109 4.52 1.55 -8.92
C ASN A 109 3.54 2.65 -8.56
N PHE A 110 2.26 2.29 -8.51
CA PHE A 110 1.16 3.16 -8.14
C PHE A 110 0.56 2.70 -6.81
N VAL A 111 0.16 3.65 -5.97
CA VAL A 111 -0.51 3.41 -4.70
C VAL A 111 -1.87 4.07 -4.76
N CYS A 112 -2.94 3.29 -4.86
CA CYS A 112 -4.30 3.81 -4.84
C CYS A 112 -4.76 4.03 -3.39
N LEU A 113 -5.11 5.27 -3.07
CA LEU A 113 -5.60 5.70 -1.76
C LEU A 113 -7.13 5.59 -1.72
N SER A 114 -7.68 5.36 -0.54
CA SER A 114 -9.12 5.29 -0.36
C SER A 114 -9.77 6.63 -0.06
N ASN A 115 -9.08 7.51 0.68
CA ASN A 115 -9.65 8.77 1.15
C ASN A 115 -9.29 9.93 0.23
N LYS A 116 -10.29 10.73 -0.18
CA LYS A 116 -10.12 11.89 -1.07
C LYS A 116 -9.36 13.05 -0.46
N ASP A 117 -9.36 13.17 0.86
CA ASP A 117 -8.70 14.24 1.62
C ASP A 117 -7.32 13.81 2.14
N GLN A 118 -6.85 12.61 1.76
CA GLN A 118 -5.56 12.08 2.21
C GLN A 118 -4.39 12.93 1.70
N SER A 119 -3.58 13.44 2.64
CA SER A 119 -2.45 14.34 2.35
C SER A 119 -1.11 13.78 2.83
N THR A 120 -1.09 12.56 3.37
CA THR A 120 0.10 11.90 3.91
C THR A 120 0.21 10.47 3.41
N VAL A 121 1.45 10.01 3.24
CA VAL A 121 1.77 8.64 2.79
C VAL A 121 1.21 7.62 3.80
N PRO A 122 0.43 6.63 3.33
CA PRO A 122 -0.21 5.64 4.20
C PRO A 122 0.81 4.87 5.04
N ASP A 123 0.42 4.57 6.26
CA ASP A 123 1.28 3.84 7.19
C ASP A 123 1.29 2.32 6.93
N GLY A 124 2.10 1.57 7.65
CA GLY A 124 2.25 0.13 7.41
C GLY A 124 0.92 -0.63 7.52
N THR A 125 0.13 -0.32 8.56
CA THR A 125 -1.19 -0.90 8.79
C THR A 125 -2.17 -0.50 7.68
N GLU A 126 -2.23 0.79 7.35
CA GLU A 126 -3.13 1.30 6.32
C GLU A 126 -2.82 0.71 4.94
N LYS A 127 -1.53 0.59 4.59
CA LYS A 127 -1.09 -0.09 3.36
C LYS A 127 -1.58 -1.54 3.29
N ALA A 128 -1.54 -2.27 4.41
CA ALA A 128 -2.03 -3.64 4.46
C ALA A 128 -3.55 -3.70 4.22
N ILE A 129 -4.31 -2.79 4.85
CA ILE A 129 -5.76 -2.69 4.68
C ILE A 129 -6.10 -2.34 3.22
N LEU A 130 -5.47 -1.32 2.64
CA LEU A 130 -5.66 -0.92 1.24
C LEU A 130 -5.38 -2.09 0.29
N LYS A 131 -4.28 -2.82 0.53
CA LYS A 131 -3.93 -3.99 -0.29
C LYS A 131 -4.99 -5.10 -0.21
N LEU A 132 -5.56 -5.36 0.97
CA LEU A 132 -6.64 -6.34 1.14
C LEU A 132 -7.93 -5.93 0.42
N ALA A 133 -8.18 -4.62 0.28
CA ALA A 133 -9.30 -4.07 -0.47
C ALA A 133 -9.11 -4.06 -2.00
N GLY A 134 -8.01 -4.64 -2.50
CA GLY A 134 -7.64 -4.53 -3.92
C GLY A 134 -7.17 -3.13 -4.35
N LEU A 135 -7.01 -2.22 -3.39
CA LEU A 135 -6.39 -0.90 -3.53
C LEU A 135 -4.90 -0.98 -3.14
N GLY A 136 -4.27 0.15 -2.83
CA GLY A 136 -2.89 0.19 -2.37
C GLY A 136 -1.86 0.02 -3.49
N GLU A 137 -0.70 -0.53 -3.15
CA GLU A 137 0.45 -0.59 -4.05
C GLU A 137 0.32 -1.68 -5.11
N LYS A 138 0.34 -1.28 -6.40
CA LYS A 138 0.41 -2.17 -7.57
C LYS A 138 1.51 -1.72 -8.53
N SER A 139 2.15 -2.68 -9.19
CA SER A 139 3.18 -2.43 -10.20
C SER A 139 2.57 -2.59 -11.59
N LEU A 140 2.37 -1.48 -12.30
CA LEU A 140 1.69 -1.42 -13.59
C LEU A 140 2.75 -1.32 -14.70
N THR A 141 2.51 -2.00 -15.82
CA THR A 141 3.30 -1.83 -17.04
C THR A 141 2.46 -1.05 -18.03
N LEU A 142 2.74 0.24 -18.14
CA LEU A 142 1.94 1.17 -18.92
C LEU A 142 2.47 1.27 -20.35
N LEU A 143 1.57 1.35 -21.32
CA LEU A 143 1.91 1.64 -22.71
C LEU A 143 1.80 3.15 -22.94
N THR A 144 2.87 3.74 -23.48
CA THR A 144 2.98 5.21 -23.65
C THR A 144 1.98 5.78 -24.65
N SER A 145 1.58 5.00 -25.65
CA SER A 145 0.60 5.39 -26.67
C SER A 145 -0.85 5.30 -26.21
N GLU A 146 -1.12 4.66 -25.07
CA GLU A 146 -2.46 4.51 -24.51
C GLU A 146 -2.78 5.59 -23.47
N ASP A 147 -4.07 5.85 -23.29
CA ASP A 147 -4.54 6.75 -22.25
C ASP A 147 -4.20 6.17 -20.87
N LEU A 148 -3.50 6.98 -20.06
CA LEU A 148 -3.15 6.63 -18.69
C LEU A 148 -4.40 6.36 -17.85
N THR A 149 -5.46 7.16 -18.05
CA THR A 149 -6.71 7.04 -17.29
C THR A 149 -7.37 5.69 -17.51
N TYR A 150 -7.44 5.24 -18.77
CA TYR A 150 -7.98 3.94 -19.11
C TYR A 150 -7.20 2.80 -18.45
N GLN A 151 -5.87 2.86 -18.49
CA GLN A 151 -4.99 1.85 -17.88
C GLN A 151 -5.16 1.81 -16.35
N LEU A 152 -5.25 2.97 -15.69
CA LEU A 152 -5.49 3.06 -14.25
C LEU A 152 -6.86 2.52 -13.85
N TYR A 153 -7.90 2.83 -14.61
CA TYR A 153 -9.26 2.34 -14.36
C TYR A 153 -9.41 0.83 -14.57
N ASN A 154 -8.61 0.22 -15.44
CA ASN A 154 -8.60 -1.24 -15.59
C ASN A 154 -7.97 -1.92 -14.37
N GLU A 155 -6.93 -1.33 -13.79
CA GLU A 155 -6.19 -1.89 -12.65
C GLU A 155 -6.83 -1.56 -11.30
N PHE A 156 -7.52 -0.42 -11.21
CA PHE A 156 -8.21 0.08 -10.02
C PHE A 156 -9.66 0.40 -10.39
N SER A 157 -10.48 -0.64 -10.55
CA SER A 157 -11.87 -0.52 -11.00
C SER A 157 -12.72 0.45 -10.17
N GLN A 158 -12.51 0.49 -8.84
CA GLN A 158 -13.23 1.40 -7.93
C GLN A 158 -13.01 2.89 -8.25
N LEU A 159 -11.91 3.25 -8.93
CA LEU A 159 -11.67 4.65 -9.31
C LEU A 159 -12.67 5.17 -10.34
N LYS A 160 -13.28 4.29 -11.16
CA LYS A 160 -14.25 4.70 -12.21
C LYS A 160 -15.44 5.45 -11.61
N ASP A 161 -15.88 5.02 -10.43
CA ASP A 161 -17.07 5.56 -9.76
C ASP A 161 -16.74 6.71 -8.78
N SER A 162 -15.46 7.05 -8.63
CA SER A 162 -14.97 8.04 -7.65
C SER A 162 -15.09 9.51 -8.11
N GLY A 163 -15.60 9.73 -9.32
CA GLY A 163 -15.76 11.08 -9.90
C GLY A 163 -14.46 11.70 -10.44
N GLY A 164 -13.41 10.89 -10.57
CA GLY A 164 -12.09 11.29 -11.06
C GLY A 164 -11.00 11.12 -9.99
N TYR A 165 -9.76 11.29 -10.41
CA TYR A 165 -8.59 11.10 -9.58
C TYR A 165 -7.54 12.17 -9.86
N GLU A 166 -6.63 12.34 -8.92
CA GLU A 166 -5.42 13.13 -9.09
C GLU A 166 -4.18 12.30 -8.76
N LEU A 167 -3.07 12.64 -9.40
CA LEU A 167 -1.78 12.01 -9.17
C LEU A 167 -0.97 12.85 -8.21
N MET A 168 -0.40 12.18 -7.22
CA MET A 168 0.41 12.80 -6.21
C MET A 168 1.78 12.13 -6.14
N ARG A 169 2.79 12.91 -5.77
CA ARG A 169 4.12 12.43 -5.44
C ARG A 169 4.36 12.57 -3.94
N GLN A 170 5.25 11.75 -3.40
CA GLN A 170 5.70 11.94 -2.03
C GLN A 170 6.58 13.19 -1.92
N GLY A 171 6.18 14.11 -1.04
CA GLY A 171 6.94 15.28 -0.62
C GLY A 171 7.78 15.04 0.64
N PRO A 172 8.32 16.11 1.25
CA PRO A 172 9.06 16.02 2.50
C PRO A 172 8.17 15.53 3.65
N ASN A 173 8.76 14.91 4.67
CA ASN A 173 8.04 14.47 5.88
C ASN A 173 6.82 13.56 5.60
N ARG A 174 6.88 12.74 4.54
CA ARG A 174 5.79 11.83 4.13
C ARG A 174 4.50 12.57 3.72
N THR A 175 4.55 13.86 3.38
CA THR A 175 3.40 14.54 2.77
C THR A 175 3.19 14.06 1.34
N LEU A 176 1.99 14.25 0.82
CA LEU A 176 1.64 14.03 -0.57
C LEU A 176 1.44 15.38 -1.25
N GLU A 177 2.14 15.59 -2.35
CA GLU A 177 2.05 16.79 -3.17
C GLU A 177 1.37 16.47 -4.49
N LEU A 178 0.43 17.32 -4.89
CA LEU A 178 -0.25 17.21 -6.17
C LEU A 178 0.74 17.40 -7.33
N ILE A 179 0.69 16.51 -8.30
CA ILE A 179 1.33 16.72 -9.60
C ILE A 179 0.39 17.61 -10.42
N PRO A 180 0.85 18.74 -10.97
CA PRO A 180 -0.02 19.59 -11.78
C PRO A 180 -0.58 18.85 -12.99
N ILE A 181 -1.86 19.07 -13.30
CA ILE A 181 -2.48 18.54 -14.52
C ILE A 181 -2.01 19.43 -15.69
N PRO A 182 -1.33 18.88 -16.71
CA PRO A 182 -0.98 19.65 -17.89
C PRO A 182 -2.23 19.92 -18.75
N PRO A 183 -2.21 20.88 -19.70
CA PRO A 183 -3.40 21.26 -20.47
C PRO A 183 -4.10 20.12 -21.21
N GLU A 184 -3.33 19.13 -21.65
CA GLU A 184 -3.81 17.93 -22.37
C GLU A 184 -4.23 16.78 -21.44
N GLY A 185 -4.17 16.98 -20.12
CA GLY A 185 -4.37 15.92 -19.12
C GLY A 185 -3.15 15.03 -18.92
N TYR A 186 -3.20 14.10 -17.95
CA TYR A 186 -2.06 13.25 -17.65
C TYR A 186 -1.75 12.28 -18.79
N THR A 187 -0.56 12.39 -19.37
CA THR A 187 0.02 11.40 -20.27
C THR A 187 1.08 10.57 -19.56
N VAL A 188 1.31 9.35 -20.05
CA VAL A 188 2.37 8.47 -19.50
C VAL A 188 3.74 9.15 -19.57
N ASP A 189 4.08 9.77 -20.71
CA ASP A 189 5.34 10.49 -20.91
C ASP A 189 5.51 11.65 -19.92
N TYR A 190 4.47 12.45 -19.71
CA TYR A 190 4.50 13.56 -18.76
C TYR A 190 4.77 13.04 -17.35
N VAL A 191 3.98 12.06 -16.90
CA VAL A 191 4.07 11.50 -15.56
C VAL A 191 5.44 10.85 -15.34
N GLN A 192 5.94 10.11 -16.33
CA GLN A 192 7.28 9.52 -16.30
C GLN A 192 8.39 10.58 -16.20
N SER A 193 8.25 11.72 -16.88
CA SER A 193 9.23 12.81 -16.81
C SER A 193 9.28 13.49 -15.43
N VAL A 194 8.12 13.60 -14.76
CA VAL A 194 8.01 14.25 -13.45
C VAL A 194 8.39 13.30 -12.32
N VAL A 195 8.00 12.02 -12.41
CA VAL A 195 8.24 11.00 -11.38
C VAL A 195 8.79 9.71 -12.02
N PRO A 196 10.09 9.67 -12.38
CA PRO A 196 10.65 8.53 -13.12
C PRO A 196 10.81 7.26 -12.28
N HIS A 197 11.03 7.39 -10.97
CA HIS A 197 11.45 6.28 -10.10
C HIS A 197 10.64 6.14 -8.81
N ALA A 198 10.19 7.24 -8.22
CA ALA A 198 9.46 7.22 -6.94
C ALA A 198 8.02 6.74 -7.15
N LYS A 199 7.34 6.24 -6.11
CA LYS A 199 5.95 5.79 -6.23
C LYS A 199 5.02 6.96 -6.55
N LEU A 200 4.02 6.69 -7.37
CA LEU A 200 2.89 7.58 -7.59
C LEU A 200 1.73 7.21 -6.68
N TYR A 201 1.05 8.21 -6.15
CA TYR A 201 -0.12 8.04 -5.32
C TYR A 201 -1.34 8.52 -6.11
N ILE A 202 -2.40 7.73 -6.12
CA ILE A 202 -3.65 8.06 -6.78
C ILE A 202 -4.65 8.39 -5.69
N ARG A 203 -5.19 9.61 -5.71
CA ARG A 203 -6.18 10.08 -4.74
C ARG A 203 -7.51 10.32 -5.46
N PRO A 204 -8.65 9.77 -4.98
CA PRO A 204 -9.96 10.08 -5.55
C PRO A 204 -10.34 11.54 -5.26
N ILE A 205 -11.15 12.16 -6.12
CA ILE A 205 -11.50 13.59 -5.96
C ILE A 205 -12.84 13.78 -5.25
N GLN A 206 -13.87 13.01 -5.60
CA GLN A 206 -15.24 13.29 -5.16
C GLN A 206 -15.69 12.38 -4.02
N ILE A 207 -15.39 11.07 -4.13
CA ILE A 207 -15.94 10.01 -3.27
C ILE A 207 -14.81 9.12 -2.77
N ASP A 208 -14.86 8.76 -1.48
CA ASP A 208 -13.93 7.80 -0.89
C ASP A 208 -14.18 6.39 -1.45
N LEU A 209 -13.10 5.63 -1.67
CA LEU A 209 -13.18 4.26 -2.15
C LEU A 209 -13.49 3.28 -1.00
N ASN A 210 -14.19 2.21 -1.34
CA ASN A 210 -14.60 1.20 -0.36
C ASN A 210 -13.42 0.27 -0.03
N ILE A 211 -13.09 0.20 1.26
CA ILE A 211 -11.98 -0.61 1.77
C ILE A 211 -12.46 -1.99 2.26
N ASN A 212 -13.76 -2.20 2.36
CA ASN A 212 -14.34 -3.43 2.90
C ASN A 212 -14.55 -4.52 1.83
N GLU A 213 -14.42 -4.18 0.55
CA GLU A 213 -14.54 -5.14 -0.55
C GLU A 213 -13.20 -5.83 -0.82
N VAL A 214 -13.10 -7.08 -0.37
CA VAL A 214 -11.97 -7.94 -0.65
C VAL A 214 -12.08 -8.48 -2.07
N GLN A 215 -11.33 -7.92 -3.01
CA GLN A 215 -11.13 -8.57 -4.30
C GLN A 215 -10.06 -9.65 -4.15
N CYS A 216 -10.47 -10.85 -3.76
CA CYS A 216 -9.67 -12.06 -3.92
C CYS A 216 -9.64 -12.42 -5.42
N THR A 217 -8.62 -11.99 -6.14
CA THR A 217 -8.34 -12.42 -7.52
C THR A 217 -6.97 -13.06 -7.60
#